data_AF-A0A2G6CDW9-F1
#
_entry.id   AF-A0A2G6CDW9-F1
#
_cell.length_a   1.000
_cell.length_b   1.000
_cell.length_c   1.000
_cell.angle_alpha   90.00
_cell.angle_beta   90.00
_cell.angle_gamma   90.00
#
_symmetry.space_group_name_H-M   'P 1'
#
loop_
_entity.id
_entity.type
_entity.pdbx_description
1 polymer ?
#
loop_
_entity_poly.entity_id
_entity_poly.type
_entity_poly.pdbx_seq_one_letter_code
_entity_poly.pdbx_strand_id
1 'polypeptide(L)'
;MLNFLTKLAILTSFVVFAGFTVDDWLGQLTGRHDEIKNLLDLPQNTSPLPTLPVLLGTGIAFAGIAGLTISFIAIWRILSDGPTQDFRHLARRLHRMAYGFLTFWLSNYLLFSLVRSLILWQTPAFNTAELHWDPFGPDLIFAITAVALLAIAKMMERAWQAEDETRHFL
;
A
#
# COMPACT_ATOMS: atom_id res chain seq x y z
N MET A 1 10.52 -2.25 -26.17
CA MET A 1 9.98 -3.55 -25.71
C MET A 1 9.98 -3.67 -24.19
N LEU A 2 11.11 -3.40 -23.51
CA LEU A 2 11.22 -3.52 -22.03
C LEU A 2 10.15 -2.70 -21.27
N ASN A 3 9.98 -1.42 -21.59
CA ASN A 3 8.98 -0.56 -20.91
C ASN A 3 7.53 -1.05 -21.04
N PHE A 4 7.18 -1.72 -22.14
CA PHE A 4 5.84 -2.26 -22.34
C PHE A 4 5.61 -3.48 -21.44
N LEU A 5 6.58 -4.41 -21.39
CA LEU A 5 6.52 -5.59 -20.54
C LEU A 5 6.47 -5.22 -19.06
N THR A 6 7.27 -4.23 -18.63
CA THR A 6 7.23 -3.72 -17.25
C THR A 6 5.87 -3.14 -16.90
N LYS A 7 5.28 -2.32 -17.79
CA LYS A 7 3.96 -1.74 -17.59
C LYS A 7 2.86 -2.80 -17.50
N LEU A 8 2.91 -3.80 -18.37
CA LEU A 8 1.95 -4.91 -18.37
C LEU A 8 2.06 -5.73 -17.07
N ALA A 9 3.29 -6.10 -16.67
CA ALA A 9 3.52 -6.85 -15.44
C ALA A 9 2.99 -6.11 -14.21
N ILE A 10 3.29 -4.81 -14.09
CA ILE A 10 2.82 -3.99 -12.97
C ILE A 10 1.28 -3.89 -12.99
N LEU A 11 0.67 -3.64 -14.15
CA LEU A 11 -0.78 -3.53 -14.28
C LEU A 11 -1.47 -4.85 -13.89
N THR A 12 -0.99 -5.98 -14.40
CA THR A 12 -1.55 -7.30 -14.06
C THR A 12 -1.41 -7.57 -12.57
N SER A 13 -0.24 -7.35 -11.97
CA SER A 13 -0.04 -7.52 -10.53
C SER A 13 -0.97 -6.63 -9.70
N PHE A 14 -1.14 -5.37 -10.10
CA PHE A 14 -2.04 -4.44 -9.43
C PHE A 14 -3.50 -4.89 -9.53
N VAL A 15 -3.98 -5.26 -10.72
CA VAL A 15 -5.37 -5.70 -10.94
C VAL A 15 -5.67 -6.97 -10.16
N VAL A 16 -4.75 -7.94 -10.18
CA VAL A 16 -4.91 -9.20 -9.45
C VAL A 16 -4.97 -8.92 -7.94
N PHE A 17 -4.01 -8.18 -7.40
CA PHE A 17 -3.96 -7.86 -5.97
C PHE A 17 -5.18 -7.05 -5.51
N ALA A 18 -5.51 -5.97 -6.22
CA ALA A 18 -6.65 -5.13 -5.89
C ALA A 18 -7.98 -5.89 -6.04
N GLY A 19 -8.09 -6.75 -7.06
CA GLY A 19 -9.27 -7.60 -7.29
C GLY A 19 -9.53 -8.54 -6.13
N PHE A 20 -8.52 -9.30 -5.69
CA PHE A 20 -8.64 -10.18 -4.52
C PHE A 20 -8.96 -9.39 -3.26
N THR A 21 -8.21 -8.32 -2.98
CA THR A 21 -8.44 -7.50 -1.79
C THR A 21 -9.87 -6.92 -1.76
N VAL A 22 -10.39 -6.45 -2.89
CA VAL A 22 -11.77 -5.93 -2.98
C VAL A 22 -12.79 -7.04 -2.77
N ASP A 23 -12.62 -8.21 -3.39
CA ASP A 23 -13.55 -9.34 -3.21
C ASP A 23 -13.58 -9.83 -1.76
N ASP A 24 -12.41 -9.99 -1.12
CA ASP A 24 -12.29 -10.46 0.26
C ASP A 24 -13.00 -9.52 1.23
N TRP A 25 -12.73 -8.22 1.12
CA TRP A 25 -13.27 -7.21 2.04
C TRP A 25 -14.75 -6.89 1.78
N LEU A 26 -15.20 -6.83 0.52
CA LEU A 26 -16.64 -6.70 0.23
C LEU A 26 -17.41 -7.98 0.55
N GLY A 27 -16.78 -9.14 0.39
CA GLY A 27 -17.32 -10.44 0.76
C GLY A 27 -17.74 -10.50 2.23
N GLN A 28 -16.98 -9.86 3.12
CA GLN A 28 -17.34 -9.74 4.54
C GLN A 28 -18.70 -9.08 4.76
N LEU A 29 -19.02 -8.04 3.98
CA LEU A 29 -20.28 -7.31 4.10
C LEU A 29 -21.47 -8.16 3.65
N THR A 30 -21.21 -9.20 2.85
CA THR A 30 -22.20 -10.19 2.40
C THR A 30 -22.23 -11.45 3.26
N GLY A 31 -21.44 -11.52 4.35
CA GLY A 31 -21.37 -12.67 5.25
C GLY A 31 -20.33 -13.74 4.89
N ARG A 32 -19.52 -13.54 3.84
CA ARG A 32 -18.42 -14.44 3.46
C ARG A 32 -17.21 -14.19 4.37
N HIS A 33 -17.25 -14.68 5.61
CA HIS A 33 -16.24 -14.34 6.62
C HIS A 33 -14.93 -15.13 6.55
N ASP A 34 -14.93 -16.27 5.85
CA ASP A 34 -13.82 -17.22 5.90
C ASP A 34 -12.52 -16.66 5.33
N GLU A 35 -12.60 -15.85 4.26
CA GLU A 35 -11.41 -15.26 3.64
C GLU A 35 -10.69 -14.27 4.55
N ILE A 36 -11.41 -13.35 5.22
CA ILE A 36 -10.76 -12.43 6.16
C ILE A 36 -10.33 -13.13 7.45
N LYS A 37 -11.01 -14.21 7.85
CA LYS A 37 -10.51 -15.04 8.95
C LYS A 37 -9.18 -15.69 8.60
N ASN A 38 -9.04 -16.23 7.38
CA ASN A 38 -7.79 -16.77 6.89
C ASN A 38 -6.72 -15.67 6.75
N LEU A 39 -7.09 -14.53 6.18
CA LEU A 39 -6.18 -13.40 5.99
C LEU A 39 -5.63 -12.87 7.32
N LEU A 40 -6.49 -12.68 8.32
CA LEU A 40 -6.13 -12.13 9.62
C LEU A 40 -5.74 -13.20 10.65
N ASP A 41 -5.60 -14.46 10.23
CA ASP A 41 -5.30 -15.60 11.11
C ASP A 41 -6.18 -15.61 12.37
N LEU A 42 -7.50 -15.60 12.14
CA LEU A 42 -8.53 -15.64 13.16
C LEU A 42 -9.06 -17.06 13.36
N PRO A 43 -9.50 -17.44 14.57
CA PRO A 43 -10.09 -18.75 14.81
C PRO A 43 -11.38 -18.93 14.00
N GLN A 44 -11.50 -20.06 13.29
CA GLN A 44 -12.58 -20.30 12.32
C GLN A 44 -13.98 -20.37 12.97
N ASN A 45 -14.02 -20.83 14.22
CA ASN A 45 -15.22 -20.90 15.06
C ASN A 45 -15.73 -19.52 15.54
N THR A 46 -15.01 -18.44 15.24
CA THR A 46 -15.40 -17.08 15.63
C THR A 46 -16.43 -16.54 14.64
N SER A 47 -17.71 -16.80 14.88
CA SER A 47 -18.81 -16.27 14.06
C SER A 47 -19.99 -15.84 14.93
N PRO A 48 -20.63 -14.69 14.66
CA PRO A 48 -20.33 -13.71 13.60
C PRO A 48 -19.14 -12.79 13.94
N LEU A 49 -18.50 -12.22 12.91
CA LEU A 49 -17.47 -11.19 13.11
C LEU A 49 -18.13 -9.87 13.58
N PRO A 50 -17.53 -9.13 14.51
CA PRO A 50 -18.08 -7.85 14.95
C PRO A 50 -18.12 -6.82 13.83
N THR A 51 -19.28 -6.18 13.62
CA THR A 51 -19.54 -5.29 12.47
C THR A 51 -18.60 -4.08 12.41
N LEU A 52 -18.34 -3.43 13.55
CA LEU A 52 -17.57 -2.19 13.57
C LEU A 52 -16.09 -2.40 13.15
N PRO A 53 -15.34 -3.37 13.72
CA PRO A 53 -14.01 -3.72 13.22
C PRO A 53 -13.98 -4.11 11.74
N VAL A 54 -15.00 -4.82 11.24
CA VAL A 54 -15.08 -5.20 9.82
C VAL A 54 -15.23 -3.97 8.93
N LEU A 55 -16.10 -3.02 9.29
CA LEU A 55 -16.26 -1.76 8.54
C LEU A 55 -14.97 -0.92 8.57
N LEU A 56 -14.32 -0.85 9.73
CA LEU A 56 -13.04 -0.15 9.87
C LEU A 56 -11.95 -0.79 8.99
N GLY A 57 -11.82 -2.12 9.05
CA GLY A 57 -10.87 -2.86 8.22
C GLY A 57 -11.13 -2.69 6.73
N THR A 58 -12.41 -2.69 6.32
CA THR A 58 -12.79 -2.39 4.94
C THR A 58 -12.27 -1.02 4.52
N GLY A 59 -12.53 0.01 5.31
CA GLY A 59 -12.03 1.37 5.03
C GLY A 59 -10.50 1.44 4.93
N ILE A 60 -9.78 0.77 5.84
CA ILE A 60 -8.31 0.72 5.84
C ILE A 60 -7.78 -0.01 4.60
N ALA A 61 -8.40 -1.12 4.20
CA ALA A 61 -8.04 -1.88 3.01
C ALA A 61 -8.20 -1.04 1.73
N PHE A 62 -9.32 -0.33 1.59
CA PHE A 62 -9.55 0.59 0.48
C PHE A 62 -8.56 1.76 0.47
N ALA A 63 -8.19 2.29 1.65
CA ALA A 63 -7.12 3.29 1.75
C ALA A 63 -5.77 2.72 1.27
N GLY A 64 -5.47 1.46 1.59
CA GLY A 64 -4.26 0.77 1.13
C GLY A 64 -4.24 0.61 -0.40
N ILE A 65 -5.36 0.18 -0.99
CA ILE A 65 -5.51 0.09 -2.45
C ILE A 65 -5.37 1.46 -3.11
N ALA A 66 -5.96 2.52 -2.53
CA ALA A 66 -5.82 3.88 -3.02
C ALA A 66 -4.35 4.34 -2.98
N GLY A 67 -3.62 4.03 -1.91
CA GLY A 67 -2.18 4.24 -1.78
C GLY A 67 -1.40 3.57 -2.91
N LEU A 68 -1.63 2.27 -3.13
CA LEU A 68 -1.01 1.54 -4.25
C LEU A 68 -1.39 2.11 -5.61
N THR A 69 -2.63 2.57 -5.79
CA THR A 69 -3.09 3.19 -7.04
C THR A 69 -2.31 4.48 -7.33
N ILE A 70 -2.05 5.29 -6.31
CA ILE A 70 -1.23 6.51 -6.43
C ILE A 70 0.20 6.13 -6.85
N SER A 71 0.80 5.12 -6.21
CA SER A 71 2.13 4.62 -6.58
C SER A 71 2.16 4.07 -8.00
N PHE A 72 1.16 3.29 -8.39
CA PHE A 72 1.00 2.75 -9.73
C PHE A 72 0.97 3.85 -10.78
N ILE A 73 0.13 4.87 -10.58
CA ILE A 73 0.01 6.01 -11.50
C ILE A 73 1.36 6.75 -11.60
N ALA A 74 2.07 6.93 -10.49
CA ALA A 74 3.38 7.56 -10.48
C ALA A 74 4.41 6.76 -11.29
N ILE A 75 4.51 5.45 -11.06
CA ILE A 75 5.41 4.55 -11.80
C ILE A 75 5.07 4.55 -13.29
N TRP A 76 3.79 4.40 -13.62
CA TRP A 76 3.32 4.40 -15.01
C TRP A 76 3.74 5.66 -15.74
N ARG A 77 3.60 6.82 -15.09
CA ARG A 77 4.00 8.11 -15.64
C ARG A 77 5.53 8.18 -15.82
N ILE A 78 6.32 7.79 -14.81
CA ILE A 78 7.80 7.74 -14.93
C ILE A 78 8.22 6.89 -16.13
N LEU A 79 7.63 5.71 -16.31
CA LEU A 79 7.92 4.82 -17.43
C LEU A 79 7.39 5.30 -18.79
N SER A 80 6.50 6.30 -18.81
CA SER A 80 5.90 6.83 -20.05
C SER A 80 6.64 8.03 -20.61
N ASP A 81 7.12 8.92 -19.75
CA ASP A 81 7.76 10.16 -20.19
C ASP A 81 9.21 9.96 -20.68
N GLY A 82 9.84 8.82 -20.39
CA GLY A 82 11.14 8.46 -20.95
C GLY A 82 12.30 9.35 -20.49
N PRO A 83 13.41 9.42 -21.26
CA PRO A 83 14.66 10.08 -20.85
C PRO A 83 14.61 11.61 -20.87
N THR A 84 13.57 12.22 -21.44
CA THR A 84 13.40 13.68 -21.51
C THR A 84 12.68 14.25 -20.29
N GLN A 85 12.58 13.50 -19.19
CA GLN A 85 11.95 13.98 -17.98
C GLN A 85 12.76 15.07 -17.29
N ASP A 86 12.11 16.19 -17.03
CA ASP A 86 12.57 17.21 -16.10
C ASP A 86 12.67 16.62 -14.67
N PHE A 87 13.80 16.87 -14.00
CA PHE A 87 14.08 16.48 -12.62
C PHE A 87 12.96 16.89 -11.65
N ARG A 88 12.36 18.06 -11.84
CA ARG A 88 11.24 18.54 -11.01
C ARG A 88 10.00 17.67 -11.14
N HIS A 89 9.72 17.19 -12.36
CA HIS A 89 8.59 16.29 -12.61
C HIS A 89 8.86 14.90 -12.05
N LEU A 90 10.08 14.40 -12.22
CA LEU A 90 10.51 13.12 -11.67
C LEU A 90 10.44 13.14 -10.13
N ALA A 91 10.97 14.17 -9.47
CA ALA A 91 10.92 14.29 -8.02
C ALA A 91 9.49 14.29 -7.46
N ARG A 92 8.56 15.04 -8.07
CA ARG A 92 7.15 15.03 -7.66
C ARG A 92 6.50 13.66 -7.82
N ARG A 93 6.86 12.90 -8.86
CA ARG A 93 6.35 11.53 -9.08
C ARG A 93 6.92 10.57 -8.05
N LEU A 94 8.21 10.68 -7.73
CA LEU A 94 8.86 9.89 -6.67
C LEU A 94 8.24 10.17 -5.30
N HIS A 95 7.94 11.42 -4.96
CA HIS A 95 7.20 11.77 -3.74
C HIS A 95 5.84 11.06 -3.68
N ARG A 96 5.03 11.16 -4.75
CA ARG A 96 3.72 10.50 -4.81
C ARG A 96 3.84 8.97 -4.68
N MET A 97 4.82 8.38 -5.35
CA MET A 97 5.10 6.95 -5.27
C MET A 97 5.46 6.52 -3.85
N ALA A 98 6.29 7.30 -3.16
CA ALA A 98 6.66 7.04 -1.78
C ALA A 98 5.48 7.17 -0.83
N TYR A 99 4.68 8.23 -0.94
CA TYR A 99 3.49 8.39 -0.09
C TYR A 99 2.50 7.27 -0.31
N GLY A 100 2.28 6.83 -1.55
CA GLY A 100 1.40 5.68 -1.82
C GLY A 100 1.90 4.37 -1.20
N PHE A 101 3.22 4.11 -1.21
CA PHE A 101 3.81 2.96 -0.53
C PHE A 101 3.74 3.06 1.00
N LEU A 102 3.94 4.25 1.57
CA LEU A 102 3.75 4.47 3.01
C LEU A 102 2.30 4.25 3.42
N THR A 103 1.34 4.78 2.64
CA THR A 103 -0.09 4.57 2.89
C THR A 103 -0.43 3.09 2.83
N PHE A 104 0.06 2.37 1.81
CA PHE A 104 -0.16 0.93 1.70
C PHE A 104 0.40 0.16 2.90
N TRP A 105 1.67 0.41 3.25
CA TRP A 105 2.30 -0.22 4.40
C TRP A 105 1.55 0.07 5.71
N LEU A 106 1.19 1.33 5.95
CA LEU A 106 0.46 1.73 7.15
C LEU A 106 -0.93 1.10 7.20
N SER A 107 -1.64 1.03 6.08
CA SER A 107 -2.89 0.30 5.99
C SER A 107 -2.71 -1.17 6.35
N ASN A 108 -1.68 -1.82 5.82
CA ASN A 108 -1.39 -3.21 6.11
C ASN A 108 -1.09 -3.42 7.60
N TYR A 109 -0.21 -2.58 8.16
CA TYR A 109 0.06 -2.53 9.60
C TYR A 109 -1.23 -2.46 10.41
N LEU A 110 -2.13 -1.54 10.09
CA LEU A 110 -3.38 -1.35 10.84
C LEU A 110 -4.36 -2.51 10.67
N LEU A 111 -4.42 -3.16 9.51
CA LEU A 111 -5.25 -4.34 9.31
C LEU A 111 -4.80 -5.50 10.20
N PHE A 112 -3.52 -5.83 10.12
CA PHE A 112 -2.97 -7.02 10.78
C PHE A 112 -2.70 -6.82 12.28
N SER A 113 -2.55 -5.57 12.74
CA SER A 113 -2.43 -5.24 14.16
C SER A 113 -3.78 -4.78 14.74
N LEU A 114 -4.23 -3.56 14.42
CA LEU A 114 -5.35 -2.90 15.06
C LEU A 114 -6.67 -3.62 14.78
N VAL A 115 -7.02 -3.89 13.52
CA VAL A 115 -8.31 -4.50 13.17
C VAL A 115 -8.40 -5.92 13.71
N ARG A 116 -7.35 -6.73 13.50
CA ARG A 116 -7.25 -8.08 14.09
C ARG A 116 -7.45 -8.04 15.60
N SER A 117 -6.75 -7.16 16.31
CA SER A 117 -6.87 -7.03 17.77
C SER A 117 -8.27 -6.62 18.21
N LEU A 118 -8.91 -5.68 17.50
CA LEU A 118 -10.27 -5.24 17.80
C LEU A 118 -11.30 -6.35 17.57
N ILE A 119 -11.11 -7.17 16.55
CA ILE A 119 -11.96 -8.36 16.32
C ILE A 119 -11.77 -9.35 17.47
N LEU A 120 -10.52 -9.71 17.79
CA LEU A 120 -10.23 -10.70 18.83
C LEU A 120 -10.77 -10.27 20.19
N TRP A 121 -10.60 -8.99 20.57
CA TRP A 121 -11.10 -8.45 21.83
C TRP A 121 -12.63 -8.58 21.96
N GLN A 122 -13.36 -8.43 20.86
CA GLN A 122 -14.82 -8.54 20.87
C GLN A 122 -15.32 -9.99 20.73
N THR A 123 -14.41 -10.98 20.77
CA THR A 123 -14.75 -12.37 20.55
C THR A 123 -14.33 -13.25 21.74
N PRO A 124 -15.06 -14.34 22.02
CA PRO A 124 -14.72 -15.26 23.11
C PRO A 124 -13.34 -15.92 22.96
N ALA A 125 -12.78 -15.90 21.75
CA ALA A 125 -11.51 -16.53 21.40
C ALA A 125 -10.28 -15.70 21.80
N PHE A 126 -10.45 -14.52 22.41
CA PHE A 126 -9.35 -13.66 22.85
C PHE A 126 -8.29 -14.40 23.69
N ASN A 127 -8.73 -15.31 24.57
CA ASN A 127 -7.83 -16.01 25.50
C ASN A 127 -7.03 -17.15 24.85
N THR A 128 -7.38 -17.57 23.63
CA THR A 128 -6.72 -18.69 22.93
C THR A 128 -6.01 -18.25 21.65
N ALA A 129 -6.19 -17.00 21.24
CA ALA A 129 -5.56 -16.47 20.05
C ALA A 129 -4.16 -15.93 20.37
N GLU A 130 -3.14 -16.51 19.74
CA GLU A 130 -1.80 -15.92 19.77
C GLU A 130 -1.77 -14.69 18.85
N LEU A 131 -1.45 -13.54 19.43
CA LEU A 131 -1.25 -12.31 18.67
C LEU A 131 0.13 -12.32 18.01
N HIS A 132 0.33 -13.19 17.04
CA HIS A 132 1.50 -13.15 16.17
C HIS A 132 1.30 -12.06 15.11
N TRP A 133 1.90 -10.90 15.31
CA TRP A 133 2.12 -9.93 14.25
C TRP A 133 3.57 -9.49 14.27
N ASP A 134 4.27 -9.71 13.16
CA ASP A 134 5.67 -9.34 13.00
C ASP A 134 5.79 -7.98 12.27
N PRO A 135 6.15 -6.89 12.97
CA PRO A 135 6.39 -5.58 12.34
C PRO A 135 7.53 -5.58 11.32
N PHE A 136 8.38 -6.61 11.34
CA PHE A 136 9.49 -6.80 10.42
C PHE A 136 9.17 -7.79 9.30
N GLY A 137 7.87 -8.06 9.09
CA GLY A 137 7.38 -8.86 8.00
C GLY A 137 7.77 -8.32 6.61
N PRO A 138 7.50 -9.09 5.54
CA PRO A 138 7.89 -8.74 4.17
C PRO A 138 7.38 -7.37 3.71
N ASP A 139 6.30 -6.87 4.29
CA ASP A 139 5.69 -5.59 3.96
C ASP A 139 6.51 -4.38 4.43
N LEU A 140 7.43 -4.54 5.40
CA LEU A 140 8.37 -3.50 5.80
C LEU A 140 9.21 -2.97 4.61
N ILE A 141 9.41 -3.81 3.58
CA ILE A 141 10.12 -3.39 2.37
C ILE A 141 9.45 -2.19 1.69
N PHE A 142 8.12 -2.05 1.77
CA PHE A 142 7.41 -0.91 1.19
C PHE A 142 7.72 0.37 1.95
N ALA A 143 7.80 0.33 3.28
CA ALA A 143 8.18 1.47 4.11
C ALA A 143 9.63 1.90 3.84
N ILE A 144 10.57 0.94 3.84
CA ILE A 144 11.99 1.21 3.55
C ILE A 144 12.14 1.81 2.15
N THR A 145 11.49 1.21 1.16
CA THR A 145 11.51 1.69 -0.22
C THR A 145 10.93 3.10 -0.31
N ALA A 146 9.83 3.38 0.38
CA ALA A 146 9.24 4.71 0.38
C ALA A 146 10.16 5.77 0.98
N VAL A 147 10.82 5.48 2.11
CA VAL A 147 11.79 6.40 2.72
C VAL A 147 12.96 6.66 1.78
N ALA A 148 13.48 5.61 1.13
CA ALA A 148 14.54 5.75 0.13
C ALA A 148 14.08 6.62 -1.07
N LEU A 149 12.86 6.41 -1.57
CA LEU A 149 12.29 7.20 -2.66
C LEU A 149 12.11 8.67 -2.27
N LEU A 150 11.70 8.98 -1.03
CA LEU A 150 11.64 10.37 -0.53
C LEU A 150 13.02 11.02 -0.50
N ALA A 151 14.03 10.29 -0.05
CA ALA A 151 15.41 10.79 -0.04
C ALA A 151 15.90 11.09 -1.47
N ILE A 152 15.64 10.19 -2.43
CA ILE A 152 15.97 10.39 -3.84
C ILE A 152 15.21 11.58 -4.41
N ALA A 153 13.91 11.69 -4.14
CA ALA A 153 13.09 12.80 -4.61
C ALA A 153 13.65 14.16 -4.14
N LYS A 154 14.06 14.24 -2.86
CA LYS A 154 14.69 15.44 -2.30
C LYS A 154 16.05 15.76 -2.93
N MET A 155 16.84 14.74 -3.28
CA MET A 155 18.09 14.95 -4.01
C MET A 155 17.84 15.48 -5.42
N MET A 156 16.83 14.95 -6.13
CA MET A 156 16.44 15.43 -7.45
C MET A 156 15.94 16.88 -7.43
N GLU A 157 15.19 17.28 -6.40
CA GLU A 157 14.77 18.69 -6.23
C GLU A 157 15.95 19.64 -6.07
N ARG A 158 16.96 19.25 -5.28
CA ARG A 158 18.19 20.04 -5.11
C ARG A 158 18.99 20.12 -6.41
N ALA A 159 19.09 19.02 -7.15
CA ALA A 159 19.77 19.00 -8.44
C ALA A 159 19.09 19.96 -9.43
N TRP A 160 17.75 19.95 -9.48
CA TRP A 160 16.96 20.88 -10.29
C TRP A 160 17.20 22.34 -9.90
N GLN A 161 17.21 22.66 -8.59
CA GLN A 161 17.48 24.02 -8.12
C GLN A 161 18.87 24.53 -8.55
N ALA A 162 19.90 23.69 -8.45
CA ALA A 162 21.25 24.05 -8.89
C ALA A 162 21.35 24.26 -10.42
N GLU A 163 20.63 23.44 -11.20
CA GLU A 163 20.55 23.62 -12.66
C GLU A 163 19.83 24.92 -13.03
N ASP A 164 18.74 25.24 -12.32
CA ASP A 164 17.96 26.45 -12.53
C ASP A 164 18.77 27.71 -12.20
N GLU A 165 19.50 27.71 -11.07
CA GLU A 165 20.43 28.80 -10.70
C GLU A 165 21.48 29.01 -11.79
N THR A 166 22.13 27.94 -12.27
CA THR A 166 23.18 28.03 -13.29
C THR A 166 22.65 28.65 -14.60
N ARG A 167 21.40 28.36 -14.97
CA ARG A 167 20.76 28.93 -16.17
C ARG A 167 20.38 30.40 -16.04
N HIS A 168 20.21 30.92 -14.83
CA HIS A 168 19.89 32.34 -14.61
C HIS A 168 21.13 33.24 -14.57
N PHE A 169 22.33 32.67 -14.38
CA PHE A 169 23.59 33.42 -14.33
C PHE A 169 24.37 33.44 -15.66
N LEU A 170 24.00 32.61 -16.64
CA LEU A 170 24.58 32.55 -17.99
C LEU A 170 23.71 33.31 -19.00
#